data_AF-A0A662STZ9-F1
#
_entry.id   AF-A0A662STZ9-F1
#
_cell.length_a   1.000
_cell.length_b   1.000
_cell.length_c   1.000
_cell.angle_alpha   90.00
_cell.angle_beta   90.00
_cell.angle_gamma   90.00
#
_symmetry.space_group_name_H-M   'P 1'
#
loop_
_entity.id
_entity.type
_entity.pdbx_description
1 polymer ?
#
loop_
_entity_poly.entity_id
_entity_poly.type
_entity_poly.pdbx_seq_one_letter_code
_entity_poly.pdbx_strand_id
1 'polypeptide(L)'
;MGCRVGLFALTPLPGTRMCAAERPSIERYRGLQLALYLIQEHGARARDFKFSSAGSLTGLGRWASLAESEAHSLRPFLTSGCPGCNRPFYNESPLGPIYNYPSLSLAKRDEDEIAQQVKRLLATC
;
A
#
# COMPACT_ATOMS: atom_id res chain seq x y z
N MET A 1 6.45 -24.37 2.35
CA MET A 1 7.23 -23.21 1.87
C MET A 1 6.27 -22.23 1.25
N GLY A 2 6.29 -20.96 1.64
CA GLY A 2 5.38 -19.95 1.12
C GLY A 2 6.16 -18.74 0.62
N CYS A 3 5.75 -18.21 -0.53
CA CYS A 3 6.22 -16.91 -1.03
C CYS A 3 5.20 -15.85 -0.63
N ARG A 4 5.66 -14.73 -0.06
CA ARG A 4 4.82 -13.55 0.17
C ARG A 4 4.97 -12.58 -1.00
N VAL A 5 3.87 -11.92 -1.36
CA VAL A 5 3.88 -10.87 -2.38
C VAL A 5 4.43 -9.59 -1.76
N GLY A 6 5.48 -9.04 -2.38
CA GLY A 6 6.00 -7.71 -2.06
C GLY A 6 5.39 -6.68 -2.99
N LEU A 7 4.93 -5.56 -2.43
CA LEU A 7 4.44 -4.41 -3.17
C LEU A 7 5.51 -3.31 -3.14
N PHE A 8 5.84 -2.75 -4.31
CA PHE A 8 6.87 -1.73 -4.45
C PHE A 8 6.30 -0.53 -5.20
N ALA A 9 6.60 0.68 -4.72
CA ALA A 9 6.29 1.90 -5.45
C ALA A 9 7.29 2.07 -6.61
N LEU A 10 6.86 2.61 -7.75
CA LEU A 10 7.81 3.01 -8.78
C LEU A 10 8.70 4.14 -8.24
N THR A 11 10.02 3.96 -8.30
CA THR A 11 11.02 4.99 -7.97
C THR A 11 11.79 5.36 -9.23
N PRO A 12 11.54 6.54 -9.84
CA PRO A 12 12.26 7.01 -11.00
C PRO A 12 13.75 7.12 -10.71
N LEU A 13 14.58 6.52 -11.56
CA LEU A 13 16.04 6.55 -11.45
C LEU A 13 16.65 7.27 -12.66
N PRO A 14 17.62 8.18 -12.46
CA PRO A 14 18.35 8.81 -13.55
C PRO A 14 18.94 7.78 -14.53
N GLY A 15 18.86 8.06 -15.83
CA GLY A 15 19.36 7.17 -16.87
C GLY A 15 18.45 5.99 -17.24
N THR A 16 17.30 5.80 -16.58
CA THR A 16 16.30 4.80 -16.97
C THR A 16 15.28 5.39 -17.96
N ARG A 17 14.60 4.53 -18.75
CA ARG A 17 13.50 4.96 -19.63
C ARG A 17 12.36 5.67 -18.89
N MET A 18 12.20 5.38 -17.59
CA MET A 18 11.17 5.94 -16.73
C MET A 18 11.73 7.01 -15.78
N CYS A 19 12.87 7.62 -16.11
CA CYS A 19 13.49 8.66 -15.27
C CYS A 19 12.58 9.89 -15.07
N ALA A 20 11.71 10.19 -16.04
CA ALA A 20 10.73 11.27 -16.00
C ALA A 20 9.32 10.82 -15.58
N ALA A 21 9.14 9.54 -15.22
CA ALA A 21 7.85 9.06 -14.74
C ALA A 21 7.53 9.61 -13.35
N GLU A 22 6.25 9.76 -13.04
CA GLU A 22 5.82 10.15 -11.70
C GLU A 22 5.78 8.93 -10.77
N ARG A 23 6.07 9.17 -9.48
CA ARG A 23 5.83 8.17 -8.44
C ARG A 23 4.32 8.02 -8.22
N PRO A 24 3.82 6.83 -7.83
CA PRO A 24 2.41 6.68 -7.49
C PRO A 24 2.06 7.61 -6.32
N SER A 25 0.87 8.20 -6.35
CA SER A 25 0.36 8.94 -5.19
C SER A 25 0.26 8.02 -3.97
N ILE A 26 0.42 8.60 -2.78
CA ILE A 26 0.40 7.83 -1.54
C ILE A 26 -0.99 7.21 -1.32
N GLU A 27 -2.06 7.93 -1.63
CA GLU A 27 -3.44 7.45 -1.51
C GLU A 27 -3.70 6.22 -2.39
N ARG A 28 -3.26 6.28 -3.66
CA ARG A 28 -3.36 5.14 -4.59
C ARG A 28 -2.60 3.92 -4.04
N TYR A 29 -1.42 4.16 -3.48
CA TYR A 29 -0.59 3.09 -2.92
C TYR A 29 -1.21 2.48 -1.67
N ARG A 30 -1.78 3.30 -0.76
CA ARG A 30 -2.52 2.83 0.43
C ARG A 30 -3.69 1.94 0.03
N GLY A 31 -4.42 2.29 -1.04
CA GLY A 31 -5.49 1.45 -1.56
C GLY A 31 -5.02 0.09 -2.04
N LEU A 32 -3.88 0.05 -2.73
CA LEU A 32 -3.26 -1.21 -3.16
C LEU A 32 -2.72 -2.03 -1.98
N GLN A 33 -2.17 -1.39 -0.95
CA GLN A 33 -1.74 -2.06 0.29
C GLN A 33 -2.92 -2.72 1.00
N LEU A 34 -4.04 -2.00 1.15
CA LEU A 34 -5.27 -2.55 1.73
C LEU A 34 -5.82 -3.70 0.88
N ALA A 35 -5.91 -3.52 -0.44
CA ALA A 35 -6.38 -4.57 -1.34
C ALA A 35 -5.50 -5.83 -1.26
N LEU A 36 -4.17 -5.66 -1.25
CA LEU A 36 -3.22 -6.78 -1.11
C LEU A 36 -3.40 -7.50 0.23
N TYR A 37 -3.51 -6.74 1.33
CA TYR A 37 -3.72 -7.30 2.65
C TYR A 37 -5.03 -8.10 2.75
N LEU A 38 -6.12 -7.56 2.20
CA LEU A 38 -7.41 -8.27 2.13
C LEU A 38 -7.33 -9.56 1.29
N ILE A 39 -6.56 -9.57 0.21
CA ILE A 39 -6.33 -10.80 -0.57
C ILE A 39 -5.57 -11.83 0.26
N GLN A 40 -4.51 -11.40 0.95
CA GLN A 40 -3.59 -12.29 1.68
C GLN A 40 -4.21 -12.86 2.95
N GLU A 41 -4.86 -12.02 3.75
CA GLU A 41 -5.32 -12.38 5.10
C GLU A 41 -6.80 -12.78 5.12
N HIS A 42 -7.61 -12.27 4.18
CA HIS A 42 -9.07 -12.42 4.20
C HIS A 42 -9.64 -13.14 2.96
N GLY A 43 -8.79 -13.52 2.01
CA GLY A 43 -9.19 -14.28 0.82
C GLY A 43 -10.02 -13.47 -0.19
N ALA A 44 -9.92 -12.13 -0.16
CA ALA A 44 -10.51 -11.27 -1.17
C ALA A 44 -9.98 -11.60 -2.57
N ARG A 45 -10.79 -11.37 -3.61
CA ARG A 45 -10.41 -11.56 -5.01
C ARG A 45 -10.46 -10.24 -5.76
N ALA A 46 -9.71 -10.13 -6.84
CA ALA A 46 -9.70 -8.92 -7.68
C ALA A 46 -11.11 -8.49 -8.13
N ARG A 47 -11.99 -9.45 -8.45
CA ARG A 47 -13.39 -9.19 -8.83
C ARG A 47 -14.26 -8.57 -7.72
N ASP A 48 -13.80 -8.60 -6.47
CA ASP A 48 -14.50 -7.99 -5.34
C ASP A 48 -14.21 -6.49 -5.22
N PHE A 49 -13.24 -5.99 -5.98
CA PHE A 49 -12.82 -4.59 -6.00
C PHE A 49 -13.38 -3.84 -7.23
N LYS A 50 -13.40 -2.52 -7.15
CA LYS A 50 -13.82 -1.64 -8.24
C LYS A 50 -12.61 -1.06 -8.96
N PHE A 51 -12.67 -1.03 -10.28
CA PHE A 51 -11.64 -0.45 -11.13
C PHE A 51 -12.24 0.52 -12.14
N SER A 52 -11.49 1.56 -12.49
CA SER A 52 -11.81 2.43 -13.61
C SER A 52 -11.62 1.70 -14.94
N SER A 53 -12.12 2.28 -16.03
CA SER A 53 -11.88 1.79 -17.39
C SER A 53 -10.39 1.71 -17.76
N ALA A 54 -9.55 2.54 -17.12
CA ALA A 54 -8.09 2.51 -17.26
C ALA A 54 -7.40 1.47 -16.36
N GLY A 55 -8.17 0.66 -15.62
CA GLY A 55 -7.65 -0.41 -14.75
C GLY A 55 -7.11 0.08 -13.39
N SER A 56 -7.36 1.33 -13.00
CA SER A 56 -6.96 1.83 -11.68
C SER A 56 -7.96 1.41 -10.61
N LEU A 57 -7.47 0.99 -9.44
CA LEU A 57 -8.31 0.68 -8.29
C LEU A 57 -9.05 1.96 -7.85
N THR A 58 -10.38 1.91 -7.83
CA THR A 58 -11.26 3.02 -7.41
C THR A 58 -12.16 2.65 -6.24
N GLY A 59 -11.98 1.47 -5.63
CA GLY A 59 -12.74 1.11 -4.44
C GLY A 59 -12.56 -0.35 -4.03
N LEU A 60 -12.74 -0.61 -2.73
CA LEU A 60 -12.58 -1.94 -2.13
C LEU A 60 -13.90 -2.75 -2.09
N GLY A 61 -14.97 -2.21 -2.67
CA GLY A 61 -16.26 -2.89 -2.78
C GLY A 61 -16.82 -3.30 -1.42
N ARG A 62 -17.27 -4.55 -1.30
CA ARG A 62 -17.85 -5.11 -0.08
C ARG A 62 -16.87 -5.16 1.11
N TRP A 63 -15.57 -5.03 0.85
CA TRP A 63 -14.52 -5.11 1.86
C TRP A 63 -14.19 -3.76 2.49
N ALA A 64 -14.83 -2.66 2.08
CA ALA A 64 -14.49 -1.31 2.54
C ALA A 64 -14.48 -1.16 4.07
N SER A 65 -15.50 -1.66 4.78
CA SER A 65 -15.57 -1.58 6.25
C SER A 65 -14.47 -2.40 6.94
N LEU A 66 -14.14 -3.58 6.40
CA LEU A 66 -13.03 -4.37 6.93
C LEU A 66 -11.69 -3.70 6.65
N ALA A 67 -11.52 -3.11 5.46
CA ALA A 67 -10.31 -2.39 5.10
C ALA A 67 -10.05 -1.20 6.04
N GLU A 68 -11.10 -0.46 6.39
CA GLU A 68 -11.01 0.62 7.37
C GLU A 68 -10.58 0.08 8.75
N SER A 69 -11.20 -1.00 9.22
CA SER A 69 -10.81 -1.67 10.47
C SER A 69 -9.34 -2.15 10.44
N GLU A 70 -8.89 -2.74 9.33
CA GLU A 70 -7.52 -3.22 9.19
C GLU A 70 -6.51 -2.07 9.05
N ALA A 71 -6.91 -0.93 8.48
CA ALA A 71 -6.07 0.26 8.42
C ALA A 71 -5.69 0.74 9.83
N HIS A 72 -6.61 0.68 10.81
CA HIS A 72 -6.31 1.01 12.21
C HIS A 72 -5.28 0.09 12.86
N SER A 73 -5.12 -1.15 12.36
CA SER A 73 -4.07 -2.05 12.85
C SER A 73 -2.66 -1.64 12.39
N LEU A 74 -2.58 -0.80 11.36
CA LEU A 74 -1.37 -0.37 10.64
C LEU A 74 -0.60 -1.52 9.94
N ARG A 75 -1.04 -2.77 10.08
CA ARG A 75 -0.41 -3.95 9.47
C ARG A 75 -0.37 -3.91 7.94
N PRO A 76 -1.42 -3.44 7.22
CA PRO A 76 -1.38 -3.37 5.75
C PRO A 76 -0.25 -2.49 5.20
N PHE A 77 0.26 -1.56 6.00
CA PHE A 77 1.29 -0.60 5.59
C PHE A 77 2.71 -1.05 5.93
N LEU A 78 2.85 -2.21 6.57
CA LEU A 78 4.15 -2.74 6.94
C LEU A 78 4.83 -3.40 5.74
N THR A 79 6.15 -3.29 5.72
CA THR A 79 7.00 -4.02 4.80
C THR A 79 6.83 -5.52 5.04
N SER A 80 6.45 -6.25 4.00
CA SER A 80 6.29 -7.71 4.02
C SER A 80 7.55 -8.40 3.51
N GLY A 81 7.66 -9.72 3.69
CA GLY A 81 8.81 -10.47 3.17
C GLY A 81 8.97 -11.86 3.75
N CYS A 82 9.94 -12.60 3.21
CA CYS A 82 10.36 -13.88 3.78
C CYS A 82 10.99 -13.67 5.18
N PRO A 83 10.92 -14.67 6.07
CA PRO A 83 11.69 -14.64 7.32
C PRO A 83 13.17 -14.32 7.04
N GLY A 84 13.72 -13.32 7.71
CA GLY A 84 15.11 -12.87 7.52
C GLY A 84 15.33 -11.89 6.35
N CYS A 85 14.30 -11.50 5.59
CA CYS A 85 14.43 -10.43 4.59
C CYS A 85 14.60 -9.06 5.28
N ASN A 86 15.66 -8.33 4.96
CA ASN A 86 16.09 -7.12 5.67
C ASN A 86 15.98 -5.83 4.84
N ARG A 87 14.88 -5.64 4.10
CA ARG A 87 14.69 -4.45 3.24
C ARG A 87 13.66 -3.48 3.84
N PRO A 88 14.01 -2.72 4.89
CA PRO A 88 13.05 -2.05 5.79
C PRO A 88 12.05 -1.12 5.08
N PHE A 89 12.51 -0.36 4.09
CA PHE A 89 11.69 0.61 3.34
C PHE A 89 11.64 0.27 1.84
N TYR A 90 11.88 -0.99 1.48
CA TYR A 90 11.97 -1.40 0.08
C TYR A 90 12.85 -0.48 -0.78
N ASN A 91 12.27 0.29 -1.70
CA ASN A 91 12.94 1.18 -2.65
C ASN A 91 12.54 2.65 -2.46
N GLU A 92 12.13 3.01 -1.25
CA GLU A 92 11.67 4.35 -0.92
C GLU A 92 12.79 5.39 -0.94
N SER A 93 12.39 6.63 -1.22
CA SER A 93 13.25 7.80 -1.14
C SER A 93 13.38 8.25 0.32
N PRO A 94 14.59 8.59 0.81
CA PRO A 94 14.77 9.14 2.16
C PRO A 94 13.98 10.43 2.43
N LEU A 95 13.67 11.18 1.36
CA LEU A 95 12.88 12.41 1.42
C LEU A 95 11.36 12.17 1.52
N GLY A 96 10.93 10.91 1.51
CA GLY A 96 9.52 10.54 1.54
C GLY A 96 8.77 10.70 0.21
N PRO A 97 7.43 10.53 0.24
CA PRO A 97 6.66 10.02 1.40
C PRO A 97 7.02 8.57 1.74
N ILE A 98 6.74 8.13 2.97
CA ILE A 98 6.96 6.73 3.39
C ILE A 98 5.80 5.86 2.90
N TYR A 99 6.10 4.90 2.04
CA TYR A 99 5.11 3.97 1.47
C TYR A 99 4.98 2.71 2.32
N ASN A 100 6.06 2.13 2.81
CA ASN A 100 6.11 0.86 3.52
C ASN A 100 6.93 1.03 4.80
N TYR A 101 6.29 0.74 5.92
CA TYR A 101 6.88 0.91 7.23
C TYR A 101 7.62 -0.36 7.67
N PRO A 102 8.89 -0.29 8.08
CA PRO A 102 9.65 -1.46 8.54
C PRO A 102 9.13 -2.06 9.84
N SER A 103 8.41 -1.29 10.64
CA SER A 103 7.94 -1.71 11.96
C SER A 103 6.65 -1.03 12.33
N LEU A 104 5.87 -1.70 13.19
CA LEU A 104 4.66 -1.14 13.76
C LEU A 104 4.95 0.10 14.62
N SER A 105 6.12 0.15 15.29
CA SER A 105 6.51 1.33 16.08
C SER A 105 6.68 2.57 15.20
N LEU A 106 7.25 2.43 14.00
CA LEU A 106 7.39 3.53 13.07
C LEU A 106 6.04 3.92 12.46
N ALA A 107 5.23 2.94 12.06
CA ALA A 107 3.89 3.20 11.53
C ALA A 107 3.01 3.94 12.56
N LYS A 108 3.10 3.57 13.84
CA LYS A 108 2.38 4.24 14.93
C LYS A 108 2.74 5.70 15.11
N ARG A 109 4.01 6.07 14.84
CA ARG A 109 4.44 7.47 14.90
C ARG A 109 3.71 8.33 13.87
N ASP A 110 3.37 7.74 12.73
CA ASP A 110 2.77 8.42 11.58
C ASP A 110 1.28 7.99 11.40
N GLU A 111 0.65 7.46 12.45
CA GLU A 111 -0.71 6.89 12.41
C GLU A 111 -1.76 7.89 11.91
N ASP A 112 -1.71 9.13 12.41
CA ASP A 112 -2.62 10.19 12.00
C ASP A 112 -2.47 10.53 10.51
N GLU A 113 -1.24 10.52 10.00
CA GLU A 113 -0.95 10.77 8.59
C GLU A 113 -1.50 9.63 7.72
N ILE A 114 -1.24 8.38 8.11
CA ILE A 114 -1.76 7.19 7.45
C ILE A 114 -3.29 7.22 7.43
N ALA A 115 -3.93 7.52 8.55
CA ALA A 115 -5.38 7.61 8.65
C ALA A 115 -5.95 8.68 7.70
N GLN A 116 -5.28 9.83 7.60
CA GLN A 116 -5.69 10.90 6.69
C GLN A 116 -5.52 10.49 5.21
N GLN A 117 -4.45 9.76 4.86
CA GLN A 117 -4.22 9.23 3.53
C GLN A 117 -5.30 8.20 3.15
N VAL A 118 -5.68 7.31 4.07
CA VAL A 118 -6.76 6.33 3.87
C VAL A 118 -8.12 7.02 3.73
N LYS A 119 -8.42 8.04 4.55
CA LYS A 119 -9.66 8.81 4.43
C LYS A 119 -9.78 9.50 3.06
N ARG A 120 -8.69 10.07 2.54
CA ARG A 120 -8.67 10.70 1.20
C ARG A 120 -8.94 9.69 0.08
N LEU A 121 -8.38 8.49 0.21
CA LEU A 121 -8.70 7.38 -0.70
C LEU A 121 -10.19 7.03 -0.63
N LEU A 122 -10.74 6.80 0.57
CA LEU A 122 -12.14 6.39 0.72
C LEU A 122 -13.13 7.47 0.30
N ALA A 123 -12.78 8.75 0.44
CA ALA A 123 -13.60 9.88 -0.02
C ALA A 123 -13.67 10.03 -1.55
N THR A 124 -12.79 9.35 -2.30
CA THR A 124 -12.74 9.38 -3.76
C THR A 124 -13.27 8.10 -4.43
N CYS A 125 -13.77 7.14 -3.63
CA CYS A 125 -14.26 5.82 -4.05
C CYS A 125 -15.79 5.70 -4.10
#